data_AF-A0A7H0VIP6-F1
#
_entry.id   AF-A0A7H0VIP6-F1
#
_cell.length_a   1.000
_cell.length_b   1.000
_cell.length_c   1.000
_cell.angle_alpha   90.00
_cell.angle_beta   90.00
_cell.angle_gamma   90.00
#
_symmetry.space_group_name_H-M   'P 1'
#
loop_
_entity.id
_entity.type
_entity.pdbx_description
1 polymer ?
#
loop_
_entity_poly.entity_id
_entity_poly.type
_entity_poly.pdbx_seq_one_letter_code
_entity_poly.pdbx_strand_id
1 'polypeptide(L)'
;MSHLETWRYSAKSITKYNPKYRDENGYYTKVDWIGYAQIDTVYEGNKLSYEDYLEVENSYIEAVFLFLNHQHCSEASLGKIEAMDLPRAERDLIYTNTFKKPINE
;
A
#
# COMPACT_ATOMS: atom_id res chain seq x y z
N MET A 1 25.50 6.71 -16.50
CA MET A 1 24.15 6.66 -15.92
C MET A 1 23.21 7.41 -16.85
N SER A 2 22.17 6.77 -17.37
CA SER A 2 21.19 7.45 -18.22
C SER A 2 20.33 8.40 -17.37
N HIS A 3 19.89 9.52 -17.94
CA HIS A 3 18.92 10.43 -17.31
C HIS A 3 17.57 9.78 -16.94
N LEU A 4 17.37 8.49 -17.27
CA LEU A 4 16.10 7.77 -17.15
C LEU A 4 15.82 7.23 -15.74
N GLU A 5 16.79 7.22 -14.82
CA GLU A 5 16.59 6.69 -13.45
C GLU A 5 16.66 7.73 -12.33
N THR A 6 16.76 9.02 -12.66
CA THR A 6 16.90 10.09 -11.65
C THR A 6 15.72 10.16 -10.68
N TRP A 7 14.53 9.72 -11.12
CA TRP A 7 13.32 9.60 -10.29
C TRP A 7 13.54 8.74 -9.03
N ARG A 8 14.45 7.76 -9.06
CA ARG A 8 14.73 6.87 -7.92
C ARG A 8 15.34 7.62 -6.73
N TYR A 9 16.02 8.74 -6.98
CA TYR A 9 16.62 9.57 -5.92
C TYR A 9 15.62 10.50 -5.24
N SER A 10 14.49 10.81 -5.89
CA SER A 10 13.42 11.65 -5.34
C SER A 10 12.19 10.86 -4.89
N ALA A 11 12.07 9.59 -5.29
CA ALA A 11 10.95 8.73 -4.94
C ALA A 11 10.86 8.48 -3.43
N LYS A 12 9.62 8.43 -2.92
CA LYS A 12 9.30 8.01 -1.55
C LYS A 12 8.40 6.79 -1.62
N SER A 13 8.69 5.78 -0.80
CA SER A 13 7.89 4.57 -0.67
C SER A 13 7.20 4.54 0.69
N ILE A 14 5.91 4.21 0.70
CA ILE A 14 5.14 3.90 1.91
C ILE A 14 4.97 2.38 1.94
N THR A 15 5.29 1.73 3.07
CA THR A 15 5.26 0.25 3.22
C THR A 15 4.63 -0.16 4.55
N LYS A 16 3.90 -1.28 4.60
CA LYS A 16 3.28 -1.94 5.78
C LYS A 16 4.31 -2.57 6.68
N TYR A 17 5.44 -2.90 6.08
CA TYR A 17 6.54 -3.59 6.71
C TYR A 17 7.19 -2.70 7.76
N ASN A 18 7.04 -3.09 9.02
CA ASN A 18 7.63 -2.37 10.14
C ASN A 18 9.16 -2.29 9.98
N PRO A 19 9.76 -1.08 9.95
CA PRO A 19 11.19 -0.90 9.75
C PRO A 19 12.08 -1.63 10.75
N LYS A 20 11.56 -1.94 11.96
CA LYS A 20 12.32 -2.68 12.98
C LYS A 20 12.70 -4.11 12.56
N TYR A 21 12.01 -4.65 11.56
CA TYR A 21 12.30 -5.97 10.99
C TYR A 21 13.08 -5.89 9.68
N ARG A 22 13.72 -4.75 9.41
CA ARG A 22 14.66 -4.63 8.29
C ARG A 22 16.09 -4.91 8.77
N ASP A 23 16.85 -5.63 7.96
CA ASP A 23 18.27 -5.82 8.21
C ASP A 23 19.10 -4.59 7.82
N GLU A 24 20.42 -4.69 7.98
CA GLU A 24 21.37 -3.63 7.62
C GLU A 24 21.37 -3.25 6.12
N ASN A 25 20.84 -4.12 5.26
CA ASN A 25 20.69 -3.89 3.82
C ASN A 25 19.27 -3.37 3.47
N GLY A 26 18.39 -3.24 4.46
CA GLY A 26 17.01 -2.79 4.29
C GLY A 26 16.02 -3.89 3.90
N TYR A 27 16.43 -5.16 3.83
CA TYR A 27 15.54 -6.27 3.53
C TYR A 27 14.63 -6.58 4.71
N TYR A 28 13.34 -6.76 4.45
CA TYR A 28 12.39 -7.19 5.47
C TYR A 28 12.60 -8.69 5.76
N THR A 29 12.84 -9.04 7.01
CA THR A 29 13.26 -10.40 7.42
C THR A 29 12.15 -11.23 8.05
N LYS A 30 11.02 -10.62 8.38
CA LYS A 30 9.89 -11.32 8.99
C LYS A 30 9.05 -12.04 7.93
N VAL A 31 8.60 -13.25 8.24
CA VAL A 31 7.63 -13.99 7.39
C VAL A 31 6.26 -13.33 7.55
N ASP A 32 5.71 -12.86 6.44
CA ASP A 32 4.49 -12.06 6.41
C ASP A 32 3.76 -12.28 5.08
N TRP A 33 2.50 -11.88 5.01
CA TRP A 33 1.74 -11.91 3.77
C TRP A 33 2.22 -10.79 2.82
N ILE A 34 2.06 -11.03 1.53
CA ILE A 34 2.49 -10.16 0.43
C ILE A 34 1.30 -9.62 -0.37
N GLY A 35 0.09 -10.17 -0.21
CA GLY A 35 -1.10 -9.64 -0.87
C GLY A 35 -2.37 -10.46 -0.62
N TYR A 36 -3.46 -10.06 -1.28
CA TYR A 36 -4.82 -10.60 -1.11
C TYR A 36 -4.92 -12.13 -1.26
N ALA A 37 -4.21 -12.72 -2.21
CA ALA A 37 -4.28 -14.15 -2.52
C ALA A 37 -3.85 -15.07 -1.35
N GLN A 38 -3.33 -14.48 -0.27
CA GLN A 38 -2.88 -15.18 0.93
C GLN A 38 -3.83 -15.07 2.11
N ILE A 39 -5.01 -14.46 1.92
CA ILE A 39 -6.11 -14.60 2.89
C ILE A 39 -6.34 -16.09 3.15
N ASP A 40 -6.69 -16.40 4.39
CA ASP A 40 -6.77 -17.73 4.96
C ASP A 40 -5.45 -18.49 5.15
N THR A 41 -4.31 -17.91 4.78
CA THR A 41 -2.98 -18.47 5.08
C THR A 41 -2.54 -18.12 6.51
N VAL A 42 -1.79 -19.03 7.15
CA VAL A 42 -1.29 -18.85 8.52
C VAL A 42 0.15 -18.36 8.51
N TYR A 43 0.40 -17.25 9.23
CA TYR A 43 1.71 -16.63 9.45
C TYR A 43 1.99 -16.55 10.94
N GLU A 44 3.09 -17.15 11.40
CA GLU A 44 3.48 -17.17 12.82
C GLU A 44 2.35 -17.60 13.77
N GLY A 45 1.51 -18.54 13.34
CA GLY A 45 0.38 -19.06 14.12
C GLY A 45 -0.91 -18.24 14.02
N ASN A 46 -0.90 -17.11 13.31
CA ASN A 46 -2.08 -16.27 13.07
C ASN A 46 -2.58 -16.44 11.64
N LYS A 47 -3.87 -16.72 11.46
CA LYS A 47 -4.51 -16.80 10.16
C LYS A 47 -4.82 -15.38 9.67
N LEU A 48 -4.39 -15.04 8.45
CA LEU A 48 -4.75 -13.77 7.83
C LEU A 48 -6.25 -13.78 7.50
N SER A 49 -7.03 -12.92 8.16
CA SER A 49 -8.43 -12.70 7.82
C SER A 49 -8.58 -11.64 6.73
N TYR A 50 -9.77 -11.58 6.12
CA TYR A 50 -10.10 -10.53 5.16
C TYR A 50 -10.16 -9.15 5.85
N GLU A 51 -10.63 -9.11 7.09
CA GLU A 51 -10.68 -7.89 7.91
C GLU A 51 -9.28 -7.35 8.21
N ASP A 52 -8.33 -8.22 8.58
CA ASP A 52 -6.93 -7.84 8.81
C ASP A 52 -6.29 -7.25 7.53
N TYR A 53 -6.55 -7.88 6.38
CA TYR A 53 -6.09 -7.39 5.08
C TYR A 53 -6.68 -6.01 4.78
N LEU A 54 -7.99 -5.84 4.92
CA LEU A 54 -8.67 -4.58 4.66
C LEU A 54 -8.20 -3.45 5.58
N GLU A 55 -7.97 -3.72 6.86
CA GLU A 55 -7.48 -2.72 7.81
C GLU A 55 -6.12 -2.16 7.36
N VAL A 56 -5.20 -3.04 6.96
CA VAL A 56 -3.87 -2.64 6.48
C VAL A 56 -3.95 -1.91 5.14
N GLU A 57 -4.74 -2.39 4.18
CA GLU A 57 -4.94 -1.72 2.89
C GLU A 57 -5.54 -0.31 3.04
N ASN A 58 -6.55 -0.16 3.91
CA ASN A 58 -7.14 1.15 4.18
C ASN A 58 -6.13 2.11 4.84
N SER A 59 -5.32 1.61 5.76
CA SER A 59 -4.27 2.40 6.42
C SER A 59 -3.21 2.89 5.43
N TYR A 60 -2.86 2.05 4.44
CA TYR A 60 -1.96 2.44 3.36
C TYR A 60 -2.53 3.56 2.50
N ILE A 61 -3.78 3.40 2.06
CA ILE A 61 -4.46 4.40 1.24
C ILE A 61 -4.51 5.74 1.99
N GLU A 62 -4.85 5.71 3.27
CA GLU A 62 -4.85 6.90 4.12
C GLU A 62 -3.46 7.54 4.25
N ALA A 63 -2.40 6.75 4.49
CA ALA A 63 -1.04 7.27 4.56
C ALA A 63 -0.59 7.93 3.24
N VAL A 64 -0.97 7.35 2.10
CA VAL A 64 -0.71 7.94 0.78
C VAL A 64 -1.41 9.29 0.64
N PHE A 65 -2.70 9.39 1.00
CA PHE A 65 -3.43 10.66 0.94
C PHE A 65 -2.86 11.72 1.88
N LEU A 66 -2.53 11.35 3.12
CA LEU A 66 -1.89 12.26 4.07
C LEU A 66 -0.57 12.80 3.50
N PHE A 67 0.23 11.93 2.88
CA PHE A 67 1.49 12.33 2.25
C PHE A 67 1.27 13.26 1.07
N LEU A 68 0.35 12.93 0.15
CA LEU A 68 0.03 13.76 -1.02
C LEU A 68 -0.49 15.15 -0.61
N ASN A 69 -1.40 15.19 0.37
CA ASN A 69 -1.92 16.44 0.94
C ASN A 69 -0.79 17.27 1.56
N HIS A 70 0.09 16.63 2.34
CA HIS A 70 1.23 17.29 2.95
C HIS A 70 2.23 17.85 1.91
N GLN A 71 2.35 17.20 0.75
CA GLN A 71 3.19 17.69 -0.35
C GLN A 71 2.46 18.68 -1.28
N HIS A 72 1.20 19.04 -0.98
CA HIS A 72 0.36 19.87 -1.83
C HIS A 72 0.24 19.36 -3.27
N CYS A 73 0.22 18.03 -3.46
CA CYS A 73 0.02 17.43 -4.76
C CYS A 73 -1.44 17.64 -5.20
N SER A 74 -1.65 18.28 -6.35
CA SER A 74 -3.01 18.49 -6.90
C SER A 74 -3.51 17.32 -7.73
N GLU A 75 -2.61 16.45 -8.20
CA GLU A 75 -2.91 15.36 -9.10
C GLU A 75 -2.07 14.12 -8.77
N ALA A 76 -2.68 12.94 -8.90
CA ALA A 76 -2.00 11.66 -8.74
C ALA A 76 -2.51 10.67 -9.79
N SER A 77 -1.60 9.94 -10.43
CA SER A 77 -1.93 8.84 -11.33
C SER A 77 -1.76 7.51 -10.62
N LEU A 78 -2.77 6.66 -10.71
CA LEU A 78 -2.75 5.34 -10.13
C LEU A 78 -2.26 4.32 -11.18
N GLY A 79 -1.18 3.60 -10.88
CA GLY A 79 -0.57 2.64 -11.80
C GLY A 79 -1.09 1.21 -11.64
N LYS A 80 -0.71 0.57 -10.53
CA LYS A 80 -1.02 -0.84 -10.22
C LYS A 80 -1.53 -0.93 -8.79
N ILE A 81 -2.74 -1.46 -8.60
CA ILE A 81 -3.24 -1.87 -7.29
C ILE A 81 -3.52 -3.37 -7.35
N GLU A 82 -3.13 -4.08 -6.29
CA GLU A 82 -3.50 -5.48 -6.07
C GLU A 82 -5.02 -5.69 -6.03
N ALA A 83 -5.79 -4.61 -5.84
CA ALA A 83 -7.24 -4.63 -5.97
C ALA A 83 -7.72 -5.24 -7.29
N MET A 84 -6.93 -5.25 -8.37
CA MET A 84 -7.31 -5.93 -9.61
C MET A 84 -7.55 -7.43 -9.46
N ASP A 85 -6.97 -8.07 -8.45
CA ASP A 85 -7.18 -9.48 -8.11
C ASP A 85 -8.43 -9.70 -7.22
N LEU A 86 -9.09 -8.63 -6.78
CA LEU A 86 -10.33 -8.69 -5.99
C LEU A 86 -11.58 -8.92 -6.87
N PRO A 87 -12.63 -9.54 -6.30
CA PRO A 87 -13.96 -9.55 -6.89
C PRO A 87 -14.42 -8.13 -7.27
N ARG A 88 -15.13 -8.00 -8.40
CA ARG A 88 -15.56 -6.71 -8.95
C ARG A 88 -16.30 -5.82 -7.94
N ALA A 89 -17.15 -6.41 -7.09
CA ALA A 89 -17.89 -5.66 -6.08
C ALA A 89 -16.98 -5.02 -5.01
N GLU A 90 -15.89 -5.70 -4.63
CA GLU A 90 -14.93 -5.19 -3.65
C GLU A 90 -14.01 -4.12 -4.24
N ARG A 91 -13.65 -4.27 -5.52
CA ARG A 91 -12.94 -3.24 -6.29
C ARG A 91 -13.70 -1.93 -6.28
N ASP A 92 -14.97 -1.98 -6.66
CA ASP A 92 -15.81 -0.79 -6.75
C ASP A 92 -15.89 -0.09 -5.39
N LEU A 93 -15.96 -0.82 -4.27
CA LEU A 93 -15.97 -0.24 -2.93
C LEU A 93 -14.66 0.49 -2.58
N ILE A 94 -13.50 -0.13 -2.81
CA ILE A 94 -12.18 0.45 -2.49
C ILE A 94 -11.92 1.67 -3.36
N TYR A 95 -12.16 1.59 -4.67
CA TYR A 95 -11.96 2.72 -5.58
C TYR A 95 -12.89 3.88 -5.23
N THR A 96 -14.17 3.63 -4.98
CA THR A 96 -15.14 4.69 -4.68
C THR A 96 -14.81 5.41 -3.37
N ASN A 97 -14.33 4.71 -2.34
CA ASN A 97 -13.91 5.35 -1.08
C ASN A 97 -12.60 6.12 -1.22
N THR A 98 -11.63 5.55 -1.94
CA THR A 98 -10.32 6.17 -2.21
C THR A 98 -10.50 7.50 -2.94
N PHE A 99 -11.23 7.51 -4.06
CA PHE A 99 -11.42 8.73 -4.88
C PHE A 99 -12.40 9.75 -4.30
N LYS A 100 -13.15 9.40 -3.24
CA LYS A 100 -14.03 10.33 -2.53
C LYS A 100 -13.31 11.14 -1.44
N LYS A 101 -12.11 10.74 -1.02
CA LYS A 101 -11.33 11.56 -0.07
C LYS A 101 -10.79 12.78 -0.84
N PRO A 102 -11.24 14.00 -0.49
CA PRO A 102 -10.71 15.20 -1.14
C PRO A 102 -9.22 15.31 -0.85
N ILE A 103 -8.46 15.53 -1.92
CA ILE A 103 -7.12 16.05 -1.84
C ILE A 103 -7.33 17.56 -1.71
N ASN A 104 -7.13 18.10 -0.51
CA ASN A 104 -7.36 19.50 -0.04
C ASN A 104 -8.66 19.75 0.76
N GLU A 105 -8.48 20.04 2.06
CA GLU A 105 -9.08 21.18 2.79
C GLU A 105 -7.94 22.04 3.33
#